data_AF-A0A4P6TGB3-F1
#
_entry.id   AF-A0A4P6TGB3-F1
#
_cell.length_a   1.000
_cell.length_b   1.000
_cell.length_c   1.000
_cell.angle_alpha   90.00
_cell.angle_beta   90.00
_cell.angle_gamma   90.00
#
_symmetry.space_group_name_H-M   'P 1'
#
loop_
_entity.id
_entity.type
_entity.pdbx_description
1 polymer ?
#
loop_
_entity_poly.entity_id
_entity_poly.type
_entity_poly.pdbx_seq_one_letter_code
_entity_poly.pdbx_strand_id
1 'polypeptide(L)'
;MLISELNFENCAPILAKSKIWNRRVASIKNLDLNLFLYCHRNKISAAIKEIQLLIKLVWHAILEGKCQITEIMYFNFPQQRMSIEDLRLWLTRIDSHTRRKALLFGLEMNLSSEAIVELEWHHLPKLSLTPFAKSLLQWHPRHFKLPYVFWEVSSGGKVIAPVLGLADDVWRATDGIGYDQLLKLYQDMVPIDSELDLTDFSLHIGQVAAGHC
;
A
#
# COMPACT_ATOMS: atom_id res chain seq x y z
N MET A 1 -25.17 17.33 4.73
CA MET A 1 -25.35 17.00 3.32
C MET A 1 -24.91 15.57 3.06
N LEU A 2 -25.80 14.75 2.50
CA LEU A 2 -25.52 13.40 2.00
C LEU A 2 -24.90 13.48 0.60
N ILE A 3 -24.17 12.45 0.18
CA ILE A 3 -23.66 12.38 -1.20
C ILE A 3 -24.82 12.29 -2.20
N SER A 4 -25.86 11.52 -1.88
CA SER A 4 -27.05 11.38 -2.72
C SER A 4 -27.79 12.70 -3.00
N GLU A 5 -27.70 13.68 -2.09
CA GLU A 5 -28.31 15.01 -2.26
C GLU A 5 -27.64 15.87 -3.35
N LEU A 6 -26.48 15.44 -3.88
CA LEU A 6 -25.79 16.11 -4.99
C LEU A 6 -26.38 15.75 -6.37
N ASN A 7 -27.38 14.86 -6.44
CA ASN A 7 -28.20 14.57 -7.63
C ASN A 7 -27.42 14.23 -8.92
N PHE A 8 -26.42 13.33 -8.82
CA PHE A 8 -25.57 12.94 -9.96
C PHE A 8 -25.53 11.43 -10.22
N GLU A 9 -26.54 10.70 -9.75
CA GLU A 9 -26.63 9.23 -9.86
C GLU A 9 -26.48 8.70 -11.31
N ASN A 10 -27.04 9.42 -12.28
CA ASN A 10 -26.97 9.05 -13.70
C ASN A 10 -25.55 9.21 -14.28
N CYS A 11 -24.74 10.07 -13.66
CA CYS A 11 -23.35 10.33 -14.07
C CYS A 11 -22.33 9.55 -13.23
N ALA A 12 -22.75 8.93 -12.13
CA ALA A 12 -21.91 8.13 -11.26
C ALA A 12 -22.58 6.81 -10.81
N PRO A 13 -22.88 5.90 -11.76
CA PRO A 13 -23.63 4.67 -11.47
C PRO A 13 -22.88 3.67 -10.59
N ILE A 14 -21.54 3.71 -10.54
CA ILE A 14 -20.75 2.83 -9.68
C ILE A 14 -20.84 3.34 -8.23
N LEU A 15 -20.63 4.64 -8.04
CA LEU A 15 -20.70 5.33 -6.77
C LEU A 15 -22.12 5.27 -6.19
N ALA A 16 -23.16 5.44 -7.02
CA ALA A 16 -24.56 5.32 -6.61
C ALA A 16 -24.95 3.94 -6.08
N LYS A 17 -24.30 2.88 -6.58
CA LYS A 17 -24.52 1.49 -6.12
C LYS A 17 -23.64 1.10 -4.93
N SER A 18 -22.73 1.98 -4.53
CA SER A 18 -21.76 1.68 -3.47
C SER A 18 -22.27 2.09 -2.09
N LYS A 19 -21.64 1.53 -1.05
CA LYS A 19 -21.97 1.84 0.34
C LYS A 19 -21.69 3.30 0.74
N ILE A 20 -20.90 4.04 -0.04
CA ILE A 20 -20.60 5.45 0.24
C ILE A 20 -21.72 6.41 -0.21
N TRP A 21 -22.65 5.98 -1.07
CA TRP A 21 -23.68 6.86 -1.65
C TRP A 21 -24.58 7.56 -0.62
N ASN A 22 -24.97 6.82 0.42
CA ASN A 22 -25.88 7.31 1.46
C ASN A 22 -25.15 7.89 2.68
N ARG A 23 -23.84 8.16 2.57
CA ARG A 23 -23.04 8.74 3.67
C ARG A 23 -23.01 10.26 3.58
N ARG A 24 -22.82 10.90 4.74
CA ARG A 24 -22.58 12.33 4.84
C ARG A 24 -21.21 12.65 4.26
N VAL A 25 -21.11 13.70 3.44
CA VAL A 25 -19.83 14.13 2.84
C VAL A 25 -18.75 14.34 3.89
N ALA A 26 -19.09 14.96 5.03
CA ALA A 26 -18.17 15.20 6.14
C ALA A 26 -17.66 13.94 6.86
N SER A 27 -18.31 12.79 6.65
CA SER A 27 -17.90 11.52 7.27
C SER A 27 -17.01 10.67 6.37
N ILE A 28 -16.78 11.09 5.12
CA ILE A 28 -15.97 10.34 4.16
C ILE A 28 -14.49 10.66 4.40
N LYS A 29 -13.72 9.62 4.70
CA LYS A 29 -12.26 9.70 4.84
C LYS A 29 -11.58 9.30 3.54
N ASN A 30 -10.30 9.65 3.40
CA ASN A 30 -9.50 9.20 2.26
C ASN A 30 -9.44 7.67 2.14
N LEU A 31 -9.45 6.96 3.27
CA LEU A 31 -9.51 5.49 3.31
C LEU A 31 -10.77 4.93 2.64
N ASP A 32 -11.94 5.55 2.84
CA ASP A 32 -13.20 5.11 2.24
C ASP A 32 -13.14 5.16 0.70
N LEU A 33 -12.58 6.24 0.17
CA LEU A 33 -12.37 6.41 -1.27
C LEU A 33 -11.32 5.44 -1.82
N ASN A 34 -10.29 5.15 -1.02
CA ASN A 34 -9.27 4.16 -1.37
C ASN A 34 -9.87 2.75 -1.47
N LEU A 35 -10.72 2.37 -0.50
CA LEU A 35 -11.42 1.09 -0.50
C LEU A 35 -12.40 0.99 -1.67
N PHE A 36 -13.16 2.06 -1.97
CA PHE A 36 -14.05 2.09 -3.13
C PHE A 36 -13.29 1.79 -4.43
N LEU A 37 -12.13 2.42 -4.64
CA LEU A 37 -11.29 2.18 -5.81
C LEU A 37 -10.74 0.75 -5.83
N TYR A 38 -10.33 0.21 -4.68
CA TYR A 38 -9.86 -1.18 -4.56
C TYR A 38 -10.96 -2.19 -4.95
N CYS A 39 -12.16 -2.06 -4.37
CA CYS A 39 -13.30 -2.92 -4.68
C CYS A 39 -13.72 -2.87 -6.15
N HIS A 40 -13.32 -1.82 -6.88
CA HIS A 40 -13.68 -1.59 -8.27
C HIS A 40 -12.45 -1.59 -9.20
N ARG A 41 -11.38 -2.31 -8.83
CA ARG A 41 -10.15 -2.45 -9.63
C ARG A 41 -10.40 -2.82 -11.09
N ASN A 42 -11.41 -3.66 -11.37
CA ASN A 42 -11.77 -4.08 -12.73
C ASN A 42 -12.38 -2.94 -13.59
N LYS A 43 -12.79 -1.83 -12.97
CA LYS A 43 -13.38 -0.65 -13.61
C LYS A 43 -12.73 0.64 -13.09
N ILE A 44 -11.44 0.58 -12.77
CA ILE A 44 -10.74 1.65 -12.02
C ILE A 44 -10.85 3.01 -12.69
N SER A 45 -10.70 3.09 -14.02
CA SER A 45 -10.77 4.35 -14.76
C SER A 45 -12.14 5.01 -14.69
N ALA A 46 -13.22 4.22 -14.62
CA ALA A 46 -14.58 4.73 -14.43
C ALA A 46 -14.77 5.17 -12.97
N ALA A 47 -14.34 4.35 -12.01
CA ALA A 47 -14.43 4.66 -10.59
C ALA A 47 -13.68 5.95 -10.21
N ILE A 48 -12.50 6.19 -10.79
CA ILE A 48 -11.73 7.43 -10.64
C ILE A 48 -12.53 8.63 -11.13
N LYS A 49 -13.11 8.56 -12.34
CA LYS A 49 -13.91 9.65 -12.92
C LYS A 49 -15.12 10.00 -12.04
N GLU A 50 -15.76 9.00 -11.43
CA GLU A 50 -16.90 9.22 -10.54
C GLU A 50 -16.50 9.89 -9.22
N ILE A 51 -15.35 9.52 -8.63
CA ILE A 51 -14.81 10.24 -7.47
C ILE A 51 -14.41 11.68 -7.85
N GLN A 52 -13.78 11.88 -9.02
CA GLN A 52 -13.44 13.24 -9.49
C GLN A 52 -14.69 14.11 -9.61
N LEU A 53 -15.77 13.55 -10.15
CA LEU A 53 -17.07 14.23 -10.23
C LEU A 53 -17.62 14.54 -8.83
N LEU A 54 -17.57 13.59 -7.90
CA LEU A 54 -17.98 13.80 -6.51
C LEU A 54 -17.20 14.95 -5.86
N ILE A 55 -15.87 14.94 -5.93
CA ILE A 55 -15.02 16.00 -5.36
C ILE A 55 -15.37 17.37 -5.95
N LYS A 56 -15.60 17.43 -7.27
CA LYS A 56 -16.03 18.67 -7.94
C LYS A 56 -17.37 19.17 -7.41
N LEU A 57 -18.36 18.29 -7.24
CA LEU A 57 -19.68 18.67 -6.73
C LEU A 57 -19.63 19.10 -5.27
N VAL A 58 -18.81 18.44 -4.44
CA VAL A 58 -18.56 18.86 -3.07
C VAL A 58 -17.89 20.24 -3.05
N TRP A 59 -16.92 20.49 -3.92
CA TRP A 59 -16.30 21.82 -4.06
C TRP A 59 -17.34 22.91 -4.31
N HIS A 60 -18.26 22.68 -5.25
CA HIS A 60 -19.35 23.61 -5.53
C HIS A 60 -20.28 23.81 -4.32
N ALA A 61 -20.64 22.74 -3.62
CA ALA A 61 -21.49 22.84 -2.44
C ALA A 61 -20.83 23.62 -1.28
N ILE A 62 -19.51 23.54 -1.13
CA ILE A 62 -18.74 24.34 -0.16
C ILE A 62 -18.81 25.83 -0.55
N LEU A 63 -18.57 26.15 -1.82
CA LEU A 63 -18.64 27.53 -2.31
C LEU A 63 -20.03 28.15 -2.15
N GLU A 64 -21.08 27.34 -2.24
CA GLU A 64 -22.48 27.75 -2.01
C GLU A 64 -22.86 27.81 -0.51
N GLY A 65 -21.94 27.48 0.40
CA GLY A 65 -22.19 27.47 1.84
C GLY A 65 -23.07 26.32 2.33
N LYS A 66 -23.32 25.29 1.50
CA LYS A 66 -24.14 24.12 1.84
C LYS A 66 -23.41 23.09 2.69
N CYS A 67 -22.08 23.10 2.68
CA CYS A 67 -21.24 22.26 3.53
C CYS A 67 -19.93 22.96 3.92
N GLN A 68 -19.31 22.47 5.00
CA GLN A 68 -17.98 22.90 5.43
C GLN A 68 -16.89 22.19 4.63
N ILE A 69 -15.64 22.66 4.73
CA ILE A 69 -14.47 21.99 4.14
C ILE A 69 -14.33 20.60 4.76
N THR A 70 -14.15 19.59 3.92
CA THR A 70 -14.08 18.17 4.30
C THR A 70 -12.82 17.50 3.77
N GLU A 71 -12.38 16.41 4.40
CA GLU A 71 -11.15 15.68 4.04
C GLU A 71 -11.12 15.22 2.57
N ILE A 72 -12.29 14.86 2.02
CA ILE A 72 -12.47 14.42 0.63
C ILE A 72 -11.89 15.39 -0.42
N MET A 73 -11.76 16.68 -0.06
CA MET A 73 -11.22 17.74 -0.91
C MET A 73 -9.73 17.59 -1.18
N TYR A 74 -9.03 16.92 -0.27
CA TYR A 74 -7.60 16.69 -0.32
C TYR A 74 -7.27 15.27 -0.81
N PHE A 75 -8.28 14.54 -1.29
CA PHE A 75 -8.09 13.20 -1.80
C PHE A 75 -7.25 13.21 -3.07
N ASN A 76 -6.10 12.55 -3.01
CA ASN A 76 -5.23 12.35 -4.16
C ASN A 76 -5.46 10.97 -4.77
N PHE A 77 -5.56 10.93 -6.10
CA PHE A 77 -5.59 9.66 -6.82
C PHE A 77 -4.16 9.09 -6.87
N PRO A 78 -3.89 7.95 -6.22
CA PRO A 78 -2.61 7.29 -6.36
C PRO A 78 -2.49 6.80 -7.80
N GLN A 79 -1.40 7.20 -8.45
CA GLN A 79 -1.17 6.96 -9.87
C GLN A 79 -0.85 5.49 -10.16
N GLN A 80 -0.37 4.75 -9.15
CA GLN A 80 -0.27 3.29 -9.12
C GLN A 80 -0.49 2.85 -7.66
N ARG A 81 -1.34 1.85 -7.43
CA ARG A 81 -1.62 1.35 -6.07
C ARG A 81 -0.99 -0.01 -5.89
N MET A 82 -0.17 -0.15 -4.85
CA MET A 82 0.14 -1.43 -4.24
C MET A 82 -0.59 -1.48 -2.90
N SER A 83 -1.30 -2.57 -2.63
CA SER A 83 -1.83 -2.90 -1.31
C SER A 83 -0.85 -3.77 -0.53
N ILE A 84 -1.07 -3.91 0.78
CA ILE A 84 -0.32 -4.87 1.60
C ILE A 84 -0.52 -6.30 1.08
N GLU A 85 -1.70 -6.63 0.54
CA GLU A 85 -1.97 -7.93 -0.04
C GLU A 85 -1.13 -8.21 -1.29
N ASP A 86 -0.96 -7.22 -2.15
CA ASP A 86 -0.12 -7.33 -3.35
C ASP A 86 1.34 -7.60 -2.94
N LEU A 87 1.85 -6.84 -1.95
CA LEU A 87 3.17 -7.06 -1.40
C LEU A 87 3.31 -8.46 -0.79
N ARG A 88 2.32 -8.92 -0.03
CA ARG A 88 2.30 -10.27 0.56
C ARG A 88 2.33 -11.35 -0.52
N LEU A 89 1.52 -11.21 -1.58
CA LEU A 89 1.49 -12.12 -2.72
C LEU A 89 2.86 -12.17 -3.41
N TRP A 90 3.48 -11.03 -3.68
CA TRP A 90 4.80 -10.97 -4.31
C TRP A 90 5.89 -11.59 -3.43
N LEU A 91 5.85 -11.35 -2.11
CA LEU A 91 6.78 -11.97 -1.17
C LEU A 91 6.68 -13.50 -1.16
N THR A 92 5.48 -14.07 -1.31
CA THR A 92 5.33 -15.54 -1.39
C THR A 92 5.97 -16.17 -2.62
N ARG A 93 6.17 -15.39 -3.70
CA ARG A 93 6.80 -15.84 -4.95
C ARG A 93 8.34 -15.80 -4.91
N ILE A 94 8.93 -15.19 -3.88
CA ILE A 94 10.38 -15.19 -3.67
C ILE A 94 10.72 -16.39 -2.80
N ASP A 95 11.52 -17.33 -3.27
CA ASP A 95 11.69 -18.63 -2.58
C ASP A 95 12.49 -18.53 -1.26
N SER A 96 13.48 -17.64 -1.20
CA SER A 96 14.40 -17.55 -0.06
C SER A 96 13.86 -16.59 1.02
N HIS A 97 13.76 -17.07 2.25
CA HIS A 97 13.40 -16.24 3.40
C HIS A 97 14.40 -15.09 3.62
N THR A 98 15.70 -15.31 3.36
CA THR A 98 16.70 -14.24 3.44
C THR A 98 16.46 -13.18 2.36
N ARG A 99 16.10 -13.58 1.15
CA ARG A 99 15.76 -12.62 0.07
C ARG A 99 14.51 -11.82 0.38
N ARG A 100 13.47 -12.44 0.95
CA ARG A 100 12.26 -11.73 1.45
C ARG A 100 12.63 -10.68 2.50
N LYS A 101 13.49 -11.04 3.46
CA LYS A 101 13.99 -10.10 4.49
C LYS A 101 14.81 -8.96 3.89
N ALA A 102 15.71 -9.26 2.94
CA ALA A 102 16.52 -8.26 2.26
C ALA A 102 15.66 -7.27 1.49
N LEU A 103 14.65 -7.77 0.75
CA LEU A 103 13.66 -6.94 0.07
C LEU A 103 12.93 -6.02 1.06
N LEU A 104 12.28 -6.59 2.08
CA LEU A 104 11.52 -5.82 3.08
C LEU A 104 12.37 -4.76 3.79
N PHE A 105 13.60 -5.13 4.17
CA PHE A 105 14.54 -4.20 4.79
C PHE A 105 14.88 -3.06 3.84
N GLY A 106 15.13 -3.38 2.57
CA GLY A 106 15.40 -2.40 1.53
C GLY A 106 14.28 -1.41 1.30
N LEU A 107 13.05 -1.92 1.18
CA LEU A 107 11.84 -1.12 1.02
C LEU A 107 11.63 -0.18 2.22
N GLU A 108 11.74 -0.72 3.43
CA GLU A 108 11.58 0.03 4.69
C GLU A 108 12.67 1.11 4.86
N MET A 109 13.92 0.80 4.51
CA MET A 109 15.06 1.69 4.69
C MET A 109 15.30 2.61 3.49
N ASN A 110 14.44 2.55 2.47
CA ASN A 110 14.58 3.29 1.21
C ASN A 110 15.97 3.10 0.54
N LEU A 111 16.40 1.85 0.39
CA LEU A 111 17.69 1.49 -0.20
C LEU A 111 17.49 0.88 -1.59
N SER A 112 18.45 1.13 -2.50
CA SER A 112 18.48 0.44 -3.80
C SER A 112 18.81 -1.04 -3.63
N SER A 113 18.45 -1.84 -4.64
CA SER A 113 18.77 -3.27 -4.64
C SER A 113 20.27 -3.54 -4.50
N GLU A 114 21.14 -2.76 -5.16
CA GLU A 114 22.59 -2.92 -5.02
C GLU A 114 23.06 -2.56 -3.62
N ALA A 115 22.56 -1.46 -3.05
CA ALA A 115 22.94 -1.04 -1.70
C ALA A 115 22.60 -2.09 -0.63
N ILE A 116 21.53 -2.87 -0.83
CA ILE A 116 21.14 -3.97 0.07
C ILE A 116 22.05 -5.18 -0.10
N VAL A 117 22.35 -5.53 -1.35
CA VAL A 117 23.25 -6.66 -1.68
C VAL A 117 24.65 -6.40 -1.12
N GLU A 118 25.11 -5.15 -1.18
CA GLU A 118 26.41 -4.72 -0.68
C GLU A 118 26.40 -4.31 0.81
N LEU A 119 25.25 -4.35 1.48
CA LEU A 119 25.13 -3.88 2.86
C LEU A 119 25.95 -4.77 3.80
N GLU A 120 26.89 -4.17 4.53
CA GLU A 120 27.74 -4.86 5.50
C GLU A 120 27.35 -4.55 6.95
N TRP A 121 27.62 -5.49 7.87
CA TRP A 121 27.29 -5.34 9.29
C TRP A 121 27.89 -4.08 9.93
N HIS A 122 29.08 -3.67 9.48
CA HIS A 122 29.77 -2.51 10.01
C HIS A 122 29.17 -1.18 9.51
N HIS A 123 28.33 -1.21 8.47
CA HIS A 123 27.58 -0.06 7.97
C HIS A 123 26.26 0.16 8.72
N LEU A 124 25.65 -0.88 9.30
CA LEU A 124 24.36 -0.77 9.99
C LEU A 124 24.29 0.31 11.09
N PRO A 125 25.33 0.51 11.94
CA PRO A 125 25.28 1.56 12.96
C PRO A 125 25.22 2.99 12.40
N LYS A 126 25.59 3.18 11.13
CA LYS A 126 25.53 4.49 10.44
C LYS A 126 24.13 4.77 9.89
N LEU A 127 23.26 3.77 9.83
CA LEU A 127 21.88 3.91 9.35
C LEU A 127 20.95 4.20 10.51
N SER A 128 20.01 5.13 10.30
CA SER A 128 18.93 5.39 11.26
C SER A 128 17.82 4.34 11.10
N LEU A 129 18.03 3.14 11.65
CA LEU A 129 17.11 2.01 11.48
C LEU A 129 15.74 2.25 12.13
N THR A 130 14.67 2.00 11.38
CA THR A 130 13.29 2.00 11.90
C THR A 130 13.05 0.82 12.86
N PRO A 131 12.00 0.85 13.69
CA PRO A 131 11.63 -0.28 14.54
C PRO A 131 11.38 -1.58 13.75
N PHE A 132 10.75 -1.48 12.58
CA PHE A 132 10.50 -2.62 11.71
C PHE A 132 11.80 -3.17 11.10
N ALA A 133 12.68 -2.30 10.60
CA ALA A 133 13.99 -2.73 10.09
C ALA A 133 14.83 -3.44 11.17
N LYS A 134 14.76 -2.98 12.43
CA LYS A 134 15.41 -3.65 13.57
C LYS A 134 14.84 -5.04 13.83
N SER A 135 13.51 -5.21 13.75
CA SER A 135 12.87 -6.51 14.00
C SER A 135 13.23 -7.55 12.94
N LEU A 136 13.41 -7.13 11.68
CA LEU A 136 13.87 -8.02 10.60
C LEU A 136 15.27 -8.60 10.88
N LEU A 137 16.15 -7.81 11.52
CA LEU A 137 17.54 -8.14 11.82
C LEU A 137 17.76 -8.84 13.16
N GLN A 138 16.82 -8.73 14.12
CA GLN A 138 16.99 -9.20 15.51
C GLN A 138 17.50 -10.65 15.62
N TRP A 139 17.06 -11.52 14.70
CA TRP A 139 17.42 -12.94 14.65
C TRP A 139 18.12 -13.32 13.35
N HIS A 140 18.68 -12.35 12.63
CA HIS A 140 19.38 -12.63 11.38
C HIS A 140 20.82 -13.09 11.67
N PRO A 141 21.24 -14.29 11.20
CA PRO A 141 22.54 -14.83 11.53
C PRO A 141 23.65 -14.05 10.83
N ARG A 142 24.73 -13.78 11.56
CA ARG A 142 25.97 -13.24 10.99
C ARG A 142 26.82 -14.39 10.46
N HIS A 143 27.23 -14.31 9.20
CA HIS A 143 28.20 -15.25 8.69
C HIS A 143 29.60 -14.88 9.18
N PHE A 144 30.39 -15.87 9.61
CA PHE A 144 31.73 -15.60 10.16
C PHE A 144 32.72 -15.09 9.11
N LYS A 145 32.58 -15.52 7.84
CA LYS A 145 33.54 -15.18 6.77
C LYS A 145 33.07 -14.10 5.80
N LEU A 146 31.82 -13.66 5.90
CA LEU A 146 31.25 -12.67 4.98
C LEU A 146 30.84 -11.42 5.76
N PRO A 147 31.21 -10.23 5.30
CA PRO A 147 30.86 -8.99 6.00
C PRO A 147 29.41 -8.56 5.76
N TYR A 148 28.74 -9.16 4.77
CA TYR A 148 27.40 -8.79 4.32
C TYR A 148 26.32 -9.13 5.35
N VAL A 149 25.33 -8.24 5.46
CA VAL A 149 24.13 -8.42 6.29
C VAL A 149 23.29 -9.54 5.72
N PHE A 150 22.92 -9.43 4.44
CA PHE A 150 22.09 -10.42 3.75
C PHE A 150 22.95 -11.32 2.88
N TRP A 151 22.97 -12.60 3.22
CA TRP A 151 23.75 -13.62 2.53
C TRP A 151 22.95 -14.90 2.41
N GLU A 152 23.30 -15.74 1.44
CA GLU A 152 22.67 -17.03 1.24
C GLU A 152 23.67 -18.09 0.80
N VAL A 153 23.27 -19.34 1.01
CA VAL A 153 23.98 -20.50 0.48
C VAL A 153 23.29 -20.89 -0.82
N SER A 154 24.06 -21.07 -1.90
CA SER A 154 23.53 -21.53 -3.18
C SER A 154 22.82 -22.87 -3.05
N SER A 155 21.89 -23.17 -3.96
CA SER A 155 21.05 -24.38 -3.92
C SER A 155 21.84 -25.70 -3.88
N GLY A 156 23.13 -25.67 -4.23
CA GLY A 156 24.05 -26.82 -4.14
C GLY A 156 24.86 -26.89 -2.84
N GLY A 157 24.65 -26.00 -1.86
CA GLY A 157 25.34 -25.97 -0.57
C GLY A 157 26.81 -25.51 -0.62
N LYS A 158 27.33 -25.17 -1.81
CA LYS A 158 28.77 -25.03 -2.07
C LYS A 158 29.28 -23.60 -2.04
N VAL A 159 28.41 -22.63 -2.30
CA VAL A 159 28.81 -21.22 -2.43
C VAL A 159 28.01 -20.41 -1.44
N ILE A 160 28.70 -19.62 -0.64
CA ILE A 160 28.08 -18.64 0.27
C ILE A 160 28.41 -17.27 -0.31
N ALA A 161 27.38 -16.48 -0.58
CA ALA A 161 27.51 -15.20 -1.27
C ALA A 161 26.48 -14.19 -0.72
N PRO A 162 26.63 -12.89 -1.02
CA PRO A 162 25.53 -11.94 -0.91
C PRO A 162 24.29 -12.44 -1.65
N VAL A 163 23.13 -11.86 -1.34
CA VAL A 163 21.86 -12.13 -2.05
C VAL A 163 21.85 -11.55 -3.48
N LEU A 164 22.79 -11.98 -4.32
CA LEU A 164 22.96 -11.53 -5.70
C LEU A 164 21.70 -11.78 -6.55
N GLY A 165 21.43 -10.90 -7.51
CA GLY A 165 20.25 -11.02 -8.37
C GLY A 165 18.93 -10.76 -7.63
N LEU A 166 18.94 -10.03 -6.50
CA LEU A 166 17.73 -9.65 -5.78
C LEU A 166 16.76 -8.86 -6.69
N ALA A 167 17.28 -7.96 -7.53
CA ALA A 167 16.47 -7.20 -8.48
C ALA A 167 15.75 -8.11 -9.50
N ASP A 168 16.44 -9.12 -10.03
CA ASP A 168 15.89 -10.07 -11.00
C ASP A 168 14.79 -10.94 -10.36
N ASP A 169 14.98 -11.36 -9.11
CA ASP A 169 13.97 -12.08 -8.35
C ASP A 169 12.73 -11.23 -8.12
N VAL A 170 12.90 -9.96 -7.77
CA VAL A 170 11.79 -9.03 -7.61
C VAL A 170 11.08 -8.80 -8.93
N TRP A 171 11.82 -8.61 -10.02
CA TRP A 171 11.24 -8.46 -11.36
C TRP A 171 10.37 -9.67 -11.72
N ARG A 172 10.86 -10.90 -11.48
CA ARG A 172 10.10 -12.14 -11.70
C ARG A 172 8.90 -12.27 -10.78
N ALA A 173 9.05 -11.95 -9.49
CA ALA A 173 7.97 -12.08 -8.51
C ALA A 173 6.82 -11.08 -8.74
N THR A 174 7.14 -9.91 -9.28
CA THR A 174 6.21 -8.78 -9.48
C THR A 174 5.68 -8.68 -10.91
N ASP A 175 5.84 -9.74 -11.73
CA ASP A 175 5.39 -9.77 -13.13
C ASP A 175 5.94 -8.58 -13.96
N GLY A 176 7.17 -8.17 -13.66
CA GLY A 176 7.93 -7.17 -14.43
C GLY A 176 7.93 -5.74 -13.90
N ILE A 177 7.33 -5.47 -12.74
CA ILE A 177 7.37 -4.14 -12.09
C ILE A 177 8.82 -3.75 -11.76
N GLY A 178 9.59 -4.69 -11.23
CA GLY A 178 11.00 -4.48 -10.87
C GLY A 178 11.18 -3.72 -9.55
N TYR A 179 12.43 -3.70 -9.06
CA TYR A 179 12.75 -3.22 -7.71
C TYR A 179 12.45 -1.72 -7.51
N ASP A 180 12.94 -0.87 -8.40
CA ASP A 180 12.85 0.59 -8.21
C ASP A 180 11.41 1.09 -8.23
N GLN A 181 10.57 0.48 -9.08
CA GLN A 181 9.16 0.81 -9.10
C GLN A 181 8.44 0.25 -7.87
N LEU A 182 8.78 -0.97 -7.43
CA LEU A 182 8.26 -1.52 -6.18
C LEU A 182 8.61 -0.64 -4.97
N LEU A 183 9.83 -0.08 -4.93
CA LEU A 183 10.26 0.83 -3.87
C LEU A 183 9.38 2.09 -3.79
N LYS A 184 9.08 2.70 -4.94
CA LYS A 184 8.14 3.84 -5.02
C LYS A 184 6.74 3.44 -4.56
N LEU A 185 6.24 2.31 -5.06
CA LEU A 185 4.93 1.77 -4.68
C LEU A 185 4.82 1.43 -3.20
N TYR A 186 5.91 1.02 -2.56
CA TYR A 186 5.96 0.76 -1.13
C TYR A 186 5.85 2.04 -0.29
N GLN A 187 6.50 3.11 -0.73
CA GLN A 187 6.41 4.43 -0.07
C GLN A 187 5.01 5.02 -0.17
N ASP A 188 4.34 4.80 -1.31
CA ASP A 188 2.98 5.23 -1.57
C ASP A 188 1.93 4.15 -1.19
N MET A 189 2.36 3.08 -0.52
CA MET A 189 1.49 1.94 -0.19
C MET A 189 0.40 2.41 0.75
N VAL A 190 -0.84 2.15 0.35
CA VAL A 190 -1.97 2.34 1.27
C VAL A 190 -2.00 1.11 2.16
N PRO A 191 -1.95 1.25 3.50
CA PRO A 191 -2.02 0.12 4.42
C PRO A 191 -3.47 -0.37 4.49
N ILE A 192 -3.93 -0.96 3.39
CA ILE A 192 -5.20 -1.67 3.31
C ILE A 192 -4.88 -3.15 3.44
N ASP A 193 -5.21 -3.74 4.58
CA ASP A 193 -5.34 -5.17 4.77
C ASP A 193 -6.81 -5.52 4.56
N SER A 194 -7.15 -6.11 3.40
CA SER A 194 -8.55 -6.23 3.03
C SER A 194 -9.36 -7.07 4.03
N GLU A 195 -8.78 -8.03 4.75
CA GLU A 195 -9.55 -8.80 5.74
C GLU A 195 -9.78 -8.01 7.03
N LEU A 196 -8.75 -7.37 7.58
CA LEU A 196 -8.88 -6.56 8.81
C LEU A 196 -9.69 -5.29 8.55
N ASP A 197 -9.41 -4.59 7.45
CA ASP A 197 -10.11 -3.36 7.11
C ASP A 197 -11.53 -3.61 6.59
N LEU A 198 -11.83 -4.72 5.91
CA LEU A 198 -13.24 -5.06 5.60
C LEU A 198 -14.00 -5.48 6.86
N THR A 199 -13.33 -6.10 7.84
CA THR A 199 -13.96 -6.46 9.12
C THR A 199 -14.25 -5.20 9.93
N ASP A 200 -13.27 -4.31 10.09
CA ASP A 200 -13.44 -3.02 10.76
C ASP A 200 -14.43 -2.13 10.03
N PHE A 201 -14.36 -2.05 8.70
CA PHE A 201 -15.34 -1.32 7.89
C PHE A 201 -16.75 -1.91 8.05
N SER A 202 -16.91 -3.23 8.05
CA SER A 202 -18.22 -3.88 8.25
C SER A 202 -18.76 -3.66 9.66
N LEU A 203 -17.90 -3.62 10.68
CA LEU A 203 -18.24 -3.32 12.07
C LEU A 203 -18.66 -1.85 12.22
N HIS A 204 -17.89 -0.92 11.67
CA HIS A 204 -18.22 0.50 11.66
C HIS A 204 -19.50 0.80 10.86
N ILE A 205 -19.67 0.17 9.70
CA ILE A 205 -20.91 0.25 8.90
C ILE A 205 -22.09 -0.33 9.69
N GLY A 206 -21.90 -1.46 10.38
CA GLY A 206 -22.92 -2.07 11.23
C GLY A 206 -23.35 -1.16 12.38
N GLN A 207 -22.40 -0.49 13.04
CA GLN A 207 -22.66 0.44 14.14
C GLN A 207 -23.37 1.72 13.67
N VAL A 208 -22.95 2.28 12.52
CA VAL A 208 -23.58 3.45 11.91
C VAL A 208 -24.99 3.13 11.38
N ALA A 209 -25.21 1.94 10.82
CA ALA A 209 -26.53 1.48 10.37
C ALA A 209 -27.46 1.14 11.54
N ALA A 210 -26.92 0.71 12.68
CA ALA A 210 -27.67 0.43 13.91
C ALA A 210 -28.01 1.70 14.71
N GLY A 211 -27.55 2.89 14.31
CA GLY A 211 -27.90 4.15 14.95
C GLY A 211 -27.37 4.32 16.38
N HIS A 212 -26.29 3.63 16.74
CA HIS A 212 -25.64 3.80 18.04
C HIS A 212 -24.52 4.84 17.90
N CYS A 213 -24.90 6.12 18.06
CA CYS A 213 -23.98 7.22 18.38
C CYS A 213 -24.03 7.49 19.89
#